data_AF-A0A944R1B4-F1
#
_entry.id   AF-A0A944R1B4-F1
#
_cell.length_a   1.000
_cell.length_b   1.000
_cell.length_c   1.000
_cell.angle_alpha   90.00
_cell.angle_beta   90.00
_cell.angle_gamma   90.00
#
_symmetry.space_group_name_H-M   'P 1'
#
loop_
_entity.id
_entity.type
_entity.pdbx_description
1 polymer ?
#
loop_
_entity_poly.entity_id
_entity_poly.type
_entity_poly.pdbx_seq_one_letter_code
_entity_poly.pdbx_strand_id
1 'polypeptide(L)'
;MLLLAAIIALFLFKSDLFKNERYTEKSDKNAPLVRIAIVNGCGINGAANDVRNYFIHNDFPNIDVLFWKDGHQYIYEKSIIVVKKNNSEKLNHLREITGIKRKIYAISENSMEDFQIIVGRDFQKYFK
;
A
#
# COMPACT_ATOMS: atom_id res chain seq x y z
N MET A 1 -19.12 -14.93 35.68
CA MET A 1 -18.16 -15.66 34.82
C MET A 1 -18.45 -15.43 33.34
N LEU A 2 -19.62 -15.84 32.81
CA LEU A 2 -19.96 -15.68 31.37
C LEU A 2 -20.00 -14.22 30.89
N LEU A 3 -20.54 -13.31 31.70
CA LEU A 3 -20.61 -11.88 31.34
C LEU A 3 -19.21 -11.23 31.23
N LEU A 4 -18.29 -11.64 32.10
CA LEU A 4 -16.91 -11.14 32.13
C LEU A 4 -16.12 -11.65 30.91
N ALA A 5 -16.32 -12.92 30.54
CA ALA A 5 -15.72 -13.51 29.34
C ALA A 5 -16.20 -12.83 28.05
N ALA A 6 -17.48 -12.48 27.95
CA ALA A 6 -18.03 -11.77 26.80
C ALA A 6 -17.45 -10.36 26.65
N ILE A 7 -17.26 -9.64 27.76
CA ILE A 7 -16.65 -8.30 27.75
C ILE A 7 -15.18 -8.37 27.35
N ILE A 8 -14.43 -9.35 27.88
CA ILE A 8 -13.02 -9.58 27.50
C ILE A 8 -12.94 -9.93 26.01
N ALA A 9 -13.81 -10.83 25.52
CA ALA A 9 -13.85 -11.18 24.10
C ALA A 9 -14.15 -9.97 23.21
N LEU A 10 -15.11 -9.11 23.60
CA LEU A 10 -15.41 -7.86 22.89
C LEU A 10 -14.25 -6.86 22.90
N PHE A 11 -13.50 -6.79 24.00
CA PHE A 11 -12.33 -5.93 24.13
C PHE A 11 -11.17 -6.43 23.26
N LEU A 12 -10.92 -7.74 23.27
CA LEU A 12 -9.92 -8.39 22.40
C LEU A 12 -10.30 -8.25 20.92
N PHE A 13 -11.57 -8.48 20.56
CA PHE A 13 -12.05 -8.36 19.17
C PHE A 13 -12.02 -6.91 18.67
N LYS A 14 -12.35 -5.93 19.52
CA LYS A 14 -12.15 -4.52 19.20
C LYS A 14 -10.68 -4.17 19.08
N SER A 15 -9.79 -4.72 19.92
CA SER A 15 -8.36 -4.45 19.82
C SER A 15 -7.74 -4.99 18.52
N ASP A 16 -8.22 -6.14 18.03
CA ASP A 16 -7.81 -6.67 16.71
C ASP A 16 -8.37 -5.84 15.54
N LEU A 17 -9.58 -5.29 15.67
CA LEU A 17 -10.18 -4.42 14.65
C LEU A 17 -9.63 -2.98 14.67
N PHE A 18 -9.18 -2.50 15.84
CA PHE A 18 -8.54 -1.19 16.03
C PHE A 18 -7.01 -1.26 15.98
N LYS A 19 -6.44 -2.42 15.64
CA LYS A 19 -5.05 -2.53 15.20
C LYS A 19 -4.88 -1.96 13.79
N ASN A 20 -5.38 -0.74 13.61
CA ASN A 20 -4.85 0.16 12.61
C ASN A 20 -3.50 0.57 13.20
N GLU A 21 -2.47 -0.18 12.81
CA GLU A 21 -1.08 0.11 13.12
C GLU A 21 -0.80 1.49 12.52
N ARG A 22 -1.12 2.55 13.30
CA ARG A 22 -0.54 3.86 13.08
C ARG A 22 0.93 3.60 13.06
N TYR A 23 1.54 3.85 11.92
CA TYR A 23 2.98 3.82 11.67
C TYR A 23 3.67 4.33 12.93
N THR A 24 4.13 3.41 13.77
CA THR A 24 4.86 3.80 14.97
C THR A 24 6.09 4.48 14.45
N GLU A 25 6.35 5.72 14.89
CA GLU A 25 7.56 6.52 14.64
C GLU A 25 8.84 5.79 15.09
N LYS A 26 9.08 4.58 14.58
CA LYS A 26 10.29 3.83 14.73
C LYS A 26 11.23 4.28 13.62
N SER A 27 11.93 5.37 13.89
CA SER A 27 13.28 5.62 13.39
C SER A 27 13.42 5.49 11.85
N ASP A 28 12.90 6.48 11.15
CA ASP A 28 12.89 6.67 9.68
C ASP A 28 14.28 6.68 9.01
N LYS A 29 15.38 6.72 9.79
CA LYS A 29 16.75 6.84 9.26
C LYS A 29 17.29 5.61 8.51
N ASN A 30 16.68 4.43 8.70
CA ASN A 30 17.15 3.17 8.11
C ASN A 30 16.10 2.46 7.26
N ALA A 31 14.95 3.08 6.99
CA ALA A 31 13.94 2.45 6.13
C ALA A 31 14.48 2.35 4.68
N PRO A 32 14.18 1.24 3.98
CA PRO A 32 14.76 1.03 2.66
C PRO A 32 14.09 1.94 1.63
N LEU A 33 14.88 2.61 0.78
CA LEU A 33 14.35 3.39 -0.34
C LEU A 33 13.58 2.49 -1.30
N VAL A 34 12.30 2.76 -1.52
CA VAL A 34 11.43 2.00 -2.43
C VAL A 34 11.04 2.86 -3.62
N ARG A 35 11.40 2.42 -4.82
CA ARG A 35 10.98 3.09 -6.06
C ARG A 35 9.69 2.48 -6.59
N ILE A 36 8.66 3.29 -6.76
CA ILE A 36 7.36 2.83 -7.23
C ILE A 36 6.90 3.52 -8.51
N ALA A 37 6.13 2.77 -9.29
CA ALA A 37 5.27 3.27 -10.35
C ALA A 37 3.80 3.13 -9.97
N ILE A 38 2.93 4.05 -10.42
CA ILE A 38 1.49 4.01 -10.11
C ILE A 38 0.70 3.92 -11.41
N VAL A 39 -0.26 3.00 -11.49
CA VAL A 39 -1.10 2.81 -12.67
C VAL A 39 -2.58 2.79 -12.26
N ASN A 40 -3.40 3.63 -12.89
CA ASN A 40 -4.84 3.60 -12.69
C ASN A 40 -5.43 2.33 -13.32
N GLY A 41 -5.81 1.35 -12.51
CA GLY A 41 -6.43 0.11 -12.95
C GLY A 41 -7.96 0.12 -12.83
N CYS A 42 -8.58 1.20 -12.36
CA CYS A 42 -10.01 1.21 -12.00
C CYS A 42 -10.87 2.16 -12.85
N GLY A 43 -10.24 3.06 -13.60
CA GLY A 43 -10.91 3.99 -14.52
C GLY A 43 -11.55 5.20 -13.84
N ILE A 44 -11.33 5.37 -12.53
CA ILE A 44 -11.71 6.59 -11.82
C ILE A 44 -10.70 7.67 -12.20
N ASN A 45 -11.19 8.78 -12.74
CA ASN A 45 -10.34 9.91 -13.13
C ASN A 45 -9.55 10.42 -11.92
N GLY A 46 -8.25 10.65 -12.11
CA GLY A 46 -7.38 11.16 -11.07
C GLY A 46 -6.86 10.11 -10.07
N ALA A 47 -7.34 8.86 -10.09
CA ALA A 47 -6.99 7.88 -9.06
C ALA A 47 -5.47 7.66 -8.90
N ALA A 48 -4.71 7.57 -10.00
CA ALA A 48 -3.26 7.45 -9.92
C ALA A 48 -2.58 8.71 -9.36
N ASN A 49 -3.12 9.88 -9.68
CA ASN A 49 -2.64 11.17 -9.18
C ASN A 49 -2.94 11.33 -7.68
N ASP A 50 -4.11 10.88 -7.21
CA ASP A 50 -4.49 10.91 -5.81
C ASP A 50 -3.56 10.03 -4.97
N VAL A 51 -3.25 8.82 -5.45
CA VAL A 51 -2.29 7.93 -4.79
C VAL A 51 -0.88 8.54 -4.78
N ARG A 52 -0.43 9.16 -5.87
CA ARG A 52 0.84 9.88 -5.93
C ARG A 52 0.86 11.00 -4.89
N ASN A 53 -0.21 11.79 -4.82
CA ASN A 53 -0.33 12.88 -3.87
C ASN A 53 -0.35 12.38 -2.43
N TYR A 54 -0.97 11.24 -2.13
CA TYR A 54 -0.91 10.63 -0.80
C TYR A 54 0.54 10.42 -0.34
N PHE A 55 1.40 9.88 -1.19
CA PHE A 55 2.81 9.66 -0.82
C PHE A 55 3.58 10.96 -0.59
N ILE A 56 3.27 12.00 -1.37
CA ILE A 56 3.88 13.33 -1.23
C ILE A 56 3.41 14.05 0.06
N HIS A 57 2.10 14.07 0.32
CA HIS A 57 1.52 14.82 1.43
C HIS A 57 1.81 14.21 2.80
N ASN A 58 1.94 12.88 2.87
CA ASN A 58 2.25 12.19 4.12
C ASN A 58 3.77 12.08 4.39
N ASP A 59 4.59 12.77 3.59
CA ASP A 59 6.04 12.86 3.74
C ASP A 59 6.68 11.49 4.01
N PHE A 60 6.55 10.56 3.06
CA PHE A 60 7.26 9.28 3.12
C PHE A 60 8.60 9.42 2.38
N PRO A 61 9.69 9.89 3.03
CA PRO A 61 10.95 10.20 2.36
C PRO A 61 11.62 8.97 1.73
N ASN A 62 11.23 7.78 2.17
CA ASN A 62 11.73 6.51 1.68
C ASN A 62 10.91 5.92 0.51
N ILE A 63 9.89 6.63 0.01
CA ILE A 63 9.14 6.26 -1.19
C ILE A 63 9.45 7.24 -2.32
N ASP A 64 10.03 6.73 -3.40
CA ASP A 64 10.32 7.48 -4.62
C ASP A 64 9.32 7.11 -5.71
N VAL A 65 8.40 8.03 -6.02
CA VAL A 65 7.39 7.84 -7.08
C VAL A 65 7.97 8.24 -8.43
N LEU A 66 8.41 7.27 -9.22
CA LEU A 66 9.08 7.52 -10.50
C LEU A 66 8.13 8.05 -11.57
N PHE A 67 6.93 7.45 -11.67
CA PHE A 67 5.89 7.88 -12.62
C PHE A 67 4.51 7.38 -12.21
N TRP A 68 3.48 8.08 -12.69
CA TRP A 68 2.08 7.68 -12.57
C TRP A 68 1.36 7.88 -13.90
N LYS A 69 0.45 6.97 -14.24
CA LYS A 69 -0.30 7.03 -15.50
C LYS A 69 -1.63 6.30 -15.42
N ASP A 70 -2.46 6.50 -16.42
CA ASP A 70 -3.62 5.63 -16.64
C ASP A 70 -3.22 4.27 -17.21
N GLY A 71 -3.92 3.22 -16.79
CA GLY A 71 -3.80 1.89 -17.35
C GLY A 71 -4.51 1.75 -18.69
N HIS A 72 -4.13 0.72 -19.45
CA HIS A 72 -4.81 0.36 -20.71
C HIS A 72 -6.18 -0.31 -20.48
N GLN A 73 -6.41 -0.85 -19.28
CA GLN A 73 -7.65 -1.53 -18.90
C GLN A 73 -8.05 -1.17 -17.46
N TYR A 74 -9.35 -1.01 -17.25
CA TYR A 74 -9.94 -0.54 -16.00
C TYR A 74 -10.73 -1.64 -15.26
N ILE A 75 -10.08 -2.78 -15.07
CA ILE A 75 -10.73 -4.02 -14.58
C ILE A 75 -10.45 -4.33 -13.09
N TYR A 76 -9.73 -3.45 -12.39
CA TYR A 76 -9.25 -3.73 -11.04
C TYR A 76 -10.21 -3.19 -9.97
N GLU A 77 -10.93 -4.11 -9.33
CA GLU A 77 -11.76 -3.80 -8.16
C GLU A 77 -10.94 -3.60 -6.88
N LYS A 78 -9.78 -4.27 -6.78
CA LYS A 78 -8.87 -4.12 -5.64
C LYS A 78 -7.45 -3.81 -6.09
N SER A 79 -6.81 -2.92 -5.35
CA SER A 79 -5.43 -2.50 -5.56
C SER A 79 -4.47 -3.67 -5.38
N ILE A 80 -3.40 -3.69 -6.18
CA ILE A 80 -2.42 -4.78 -6.18
C ILE A 80 -1.00 -4.26 -6.42
N ILE A 81 -0.04 -4.87 -5.74
CA ILE A 81 1.38 -4.61 -5.95
C ILE A 81 1.93 -5.60 -6.97
N VAL A 82 2.50 -5.10 -8.06
CA VAL A 82 3.27 -5.87 -9.03
C VAL A 82 4.74 -5.78 -8.65
N VAL A 83 5.35 -6.93 -8.32
CA VAL A 83 6.76 -7.03 -7.97
C VAL A 83 7.59 -7.05 -9.25
N LYS A 84 8.43 -6.03 -9.44
CA LYS A 84 9.36 -5.91 -10.57
C LYS A 84 10.77 -6.37 -10.18
N LYS A 85 11.17 -6.11 -8.92
CA LYS A 85 12.42 -6.59 -8.33
C LYS A 85 12.13 -7.39 -7.06
N ASN A 86 12.72 -8.57 -6.94
CA ASN A 86 12.44 -9.48 -5.83
C ASN A 86 13.20 -9.09 -4.54
N ASN A 87 12.74 -8.04 -3.87
CA ASN A 87 13.25 -7.61 -2.56
C ASN A 87 12.11 -7.68 -1.52
N SER A 88 12.18 -8.67 -0.62
CA SER A 88 11.14 -8.93 0.37
C SER A 88 11.05 -7.84 1.44
N GLU A 89 12.18 -7.25 1.83
CA GLU A 89 12.25 -6.19 2.83
C GLU A 89 11.49 -4.94 2.34
N LYS A 90 11.84 -4.46 1.14
CA LYS A 90 11.16 -3.32 0.51
C LYS A 90 9.68 -3.59 0.26
N LEU A 91 9.33 -4.83 -0.10
CA LEU A 91 7.94 -5.22 -0.33
C LEU A 91 7.15 -5.16 0.97
N ASN A 92 7.69 -5.68 2.07
CA ASN A 92 7.04 -5.64 3.37
C ASN A 92 6.86 -4.19 3.82
N HIS A 93 7.90 -3.36 3.67
CA HIS A 93 7.83 -1.93 3.96
C HIS A 93 6.71 -1.22 3.18
N LEU A 94 6.64 -1.43 1.85
CA LEU A 94 5.57 -0.85 1.04
C LEU A 94 4.17 -1.33 1.46
N ARG A 95 4.06 -2.59 1.89
CA ARG A 95 2.78 -3.17 2.37
C ARG A 95 2.37 -2.64 3.73
N GLU A 96 3.32 -2.34 4.61
CA GLU A 96 3.08 -1.68 5.89
C GLU A 96 2.56 -0.26 5.68
N ILE A 97 3.16 0.50 4.74
CA ILE A 97 2.73 1.87 4.41
C ILE A 97 1.34 1.89 3.76
N THR A 98 1.10 0.98 2.79
CA THR A 98 -0.11 1.04 1.95
C THR A 98 -1.26 0.18 2.46
N GLY A 99 -1.01 -0.79 3.33
CA GLY A 99 -1.99 -1.82 3.72
C GLY A 99 -2.39 -2.79 2.60
N ILE A 100 -1.82 -2.67 1.39
CA ILE A 100 -2.16 -3.53 0.26
C ILE A 100 -1.63 -4.95 0.52
N LYS A 101 -2.54 -5.93 0.51
CA LYS A 101 -2.19 -7.34 0.76
C LYS A 101 -1.91 -8.13 -0.52
N ARG A 102 -2.53 -7.73 -1.63
CA ARG A 102 -2.45 -8.46 -2.91
C ARG A 102 -1.12 -8.16 -3.59
N LYS A 103 -0.46 -9.19 -4.10
CA LYS A 103 0.70 -9.06 -4.95
C LYS A 103 0.69 -10.05 -6.11
N ILE A 104 1.36 -9.69 -7.19
CA ILE A 104 1.77 -10.59 -8.28
C ILE A 104 3.22 -10.32 -8.65
N TYR A 105 3.84 -11.26 -9.33
CA TYR A 105 5.23 -11.15 -9.78
C TYR A 105 5.26 -10.94 -11.29
N ALA A 106 5.98 -9.90 -11.72
CA ALA A 106 6.31 -9.63 -13.12
C ALA A 106 7.74 -9.11 -13.15
N ILE A 107 8.67 -9.97 -12.74
CA ILE A 107 10.09 -9.62 -12.54
C ILE A 107 10.71 -9.20 -13.86
N SER A 108 11.46 -8.09 -13.82
CA SER A 108 12.20 -7.57 -14.97
C SER A 108 13.45 -6.86 -14.48
N GLU A 109 14.62 -7.31 -14.94
CA GLU A 109 15.91 -6.68 -14.63
C GLU A 109 16.01 -5.25 -15.20
N ASN A 110 15.29 -4.99 -16.29
CA ASN A 110 15.26 -3.68 -16.96
C ASN A 110 14.28 -2.69 -16.31
N SER A 111 13.52 -3.11 -15.30
CA SER A 111 12.59 -2.20 -14.62
C SER A 111 13.35 -1.19 -13.78
N MET A 112 12.95 0.08 -13.85
CA MET A 112 13.52 1.13 -12.99
C MET A 112 12.90 1.06 -11.59
N GLU A 113 11.59 0.83 -11.53
CA GLU A 113 10.84 0.67 -10.29
C GLU A 113 11.11 -0.68 -9.60
N ASP A 114 11.06 -0.69 -8.27
CA ASP A 114 11.06 -1.93 -7.49
C ASP A 114 9.68 -2.60 -7.55
N PHE A 115 8.62 -1.78 -7.49
CA PHE A 115 7.23 -2.19 -7.51
C PHE A 115 6.37 -1.27 -8.38
N GLN A 116 5.29 -1.82 -8.91
CA GLN A 116 4.22 -1.05 -9.53
C GLN A 116 2.93 -1.26 -8.75
N ILE A 117 2.26 -0.17 -8.35
CA ILE A 117 0.93 -0.22 -7.73
C ILE A 117 -0.10 -0.06 -8.84
N ILE A 118 -0.91 -1.10 -9.05
CA ILE A 118 -2.12 -0.97 -9.86
C ILE A 118 -3.26 -0.59 -8.91
N VAL A 119 -3.81 0.60 -9.11
CA VAL A 119 -4.84 1.21 -8.28
C VAL A 119 -6.20 0.63 -8.63
N GLY A 120 -6.85 -0.02 -7.66
CA GLY A 120 -8.21 -0.56 -7.79
C GLY A 120 -9.27 0.40 -7.26
N ARG A 121 -10.56 0.09 -7.46
CA ARG A 121 -11.68 0.91 -6.94
C ARG A 121 -11.66 1.09 -5.42
N ASP A 122 -10.97 0.19 -4.71
CA ASP A 122 -10.80 0.26 -3.26
C ASP A 122 -9.71 1.26 -2.80
N PHE A 123 -9.06 2.00 -3.69
CA PHE A 123 -7.92 2.86 -3.35
C PHE A 123 -8.23 3.92 -2.26
N GLN A 124 -9.45 4.46 -2.25
CA GLN A 124 -9.90 5.41 -1.23
C GLN A 124 -9.92 4.83 0.18
N LYS A 125 -9.82 3.50 0.34
CA LYS A 125 -9.66 2.84 1.64
C LYS A 125 -8.23 2.94 2.18
N TYR A 126 -7.24 3.04 1.30
CA TYR A 126 -5.82 3.01 1.65
C TYR A 126 -5.15 4.39 1.57
N PHE A 127 -5.65 5.27 0.69
CA PHE A 127 -5.00 6.54 0.36
C PHE A 127 -5.98 7.68 0.64
N LYS A 128 -5.80 8.37 1.77
CA LYS A 128 -6.57 9.55 2.20
C LYS A 128 -5.65 10.63 2.72
#